data_AF-A0A498L4M6-F1
#
_entry.id   AF-A0A498L4M6-F1
#
_cell.length_a   1.000
_cell.length_b   1.000
_cell.length_c   1.000
_cell.angle_alpha   90.00
_cell.angle_beta   90.00
_cell.angle_gamma   90.00
#
_symmetry.space_group_name_H-M   'P 1'
#
loop_
_entity.id
_entity.type
_entity.pdbx_description
1 polymer ?
#
loop_
_entity_poly.entity_id
_entity_poly.type
_entity_poly.pdbx_seq_one_letter_code
_entity_poly.pdbx_strand_id
1 'polypeptide(L)'
;MASPLERVVAQKKEAIEAVMEMFERGAEVLASAVGELCPLFEASAPVLRLVLDNVESKEVTYVKDQFLVVRSKLDVLSSQIEDINCEIKKGRLDSQFFSVEENICNQFRKYIDILEAKPEYKEVRKRLFLQHFPKTGGEKNLYTLYDAVMGNSIFGEPILDVVEQYEARNRRVLEDFCVRLKELLCLGIISLLGYCFLTHGEESEQEKIQEWSTKIQEIETKMKETIEKCVDSFSEQAELDIKRLVKEKEDGNLQETARELLDFLVKKYDWVSWSIRVISNLGKISNLRAGQNFQCVAGQNYFEVSQGNDTNLVVSFSSDPQPVPEESIKQMMEGPARKGDAKAVVELLENQLAGFLIHAVSRHKDSFVLSSFPEESHYWEKHKNVNVCVHSE
;
A
#
# COMPACT_ATOMS: atom_id res chain seq x y z
N MET A 1 31.04 -14.84 32.75
CA MET A 1 30.79 -15.43 31.41
C MET A 1 29.32 -15.25 31.12
N ALA A 2 28.95 -14.85 29.89
CA ALA A 2 27.55 -14.68 29.54
C ALA A 2 26.79 -16.01 29.68
N SER A 3 25.60 -15.97 30.27
CA SER A 3 24.71 -17.13 30.41
C SER A 3 24.30 -17.67 29.03
N PRO A 4 23.91 -18.95 28.91
CA PRO A 4 23.39 -19.50 27.66
C PRO A 4 22.25 -18.67 27.06
N LEU A 5 21.41 -18.07 27.91
CA LEU A 5 20.26 -17.28 27.51
C LEU A 5 20.65 -15.88 27.00
N GLU A 6 21.65 -15.24 27.61
CA GLU A 6 22.23 -13.99 27.08
C GLU A 6 22.82 -14.20 25.68
N ARG A 7 23.41 -15.38 25.42
CA ARG A 7 23.93 -15.71 24.08
C ARG A 7 22.82 -15.87 23.05
N VAL A 8 21.68 -16.45 23.42
CA VAL A 8 20.50 -16.54 22.53
C VAL A 8 20.02 -15.14 22.16
N VAL A 9 19.85 -14.24 23.13
CA VAL A 9 19.44 -12.85 22.87
C VAL A 9 20.48 -12.12 22.00
N ALA A 10 21.77 -12.31 22.26
CA ALA A 10 22.84 -11.72 21.45
C ALA A 10 22.82 -12.22 20.00
N GLN A 11 22.59 -13.52 19.76
CA GLN A 11 22.48 -14.10 18.42
C GLN A 11 21.28 -13.59 17.64
N LYS A 12 20.19 -13.23 18.33
CA LYS A 12 18.97 -12.70 17.70
C LYS A 12 19.01 -11.19 17.45
N LYS A 13 19.95 -10.48 18.07
CA LYS A 13 20.07 -9.03 17.96
C LYS A 13 20.17 -8.54 16.52
N GLU A 14 21.05 -9.11 15.71
CA GLU A 14 21.25 -8.70 14.30
C GLU A 14 19.99 -8.93 13.46
N ALA A 15 19.29 -10.05 13.68
CA ALA A 15 18.03 -10.33 13.00
C ALA A 15 16.93 -9.35 13.43
N ILE A 16 16.87 -8.97 14.70
CA ILE A 16 15.95 -7.94 15.19
C ILE A 16 16.30 -6.56 14.61
N GLU A 17 17.58 -6.21 14.49
CA GLU A 17 18.02 -4.97 13.81
C GLU A 17 17.49 -4.92 12.37
N ALA A 18 17.58 -6.01 11.61
CA ALA A 18 17.03 -6.09 10.26
C ALA A 18 15.50 -5.88 10.22
N VAL A 19 14.78 -6.47 11.17
CA VAL A 19 13.32 -6.24 11.31
C VAL A 19 13.04 -4.76 11.57
N MET A 20 13.79 -4.12 12.46
CA MET A 20 13.59 -2.71 12.80
C MET A 20 13.94 -1.78 11.65
N GLU A 21 14.96 -2.09 10.85
CA GLU A 21 15.27 -1.38 9.60
C GLU A 21 14.10 -1.47 8.61
N MET A 22 13.44 -2.63 8.48
CA MET A 22 12.25 -2.75 7.65
C MET A 22 11.10 -1.85 8.13
N PHE A 23 10.90 -1.75 9.44
CA PHE A 23 9.95 -0.78 10.01
C PHE A 23 10.34 0.69 9.74
N GLU A 24 11.57 1.00 9.34
CA GLU A 24 12.02 2.35 8.97
C GLU A 24 11.95 2.62 7.47
N ARG A 25 12.03 1.57 6.63
CA ARG A 25 12.00 1.67 5.16
C ARG A 25 10.63 2.04 4.57
N GLY A 26 9.58 2.08 5.40
CA GLY A 26 8.24 2.55 5.01
C GLY A 26 7.19 1.44 4.90
N ALA A 27 5.92 1.86 4.78
CA ALA A 27 4.77 0.96 4.87
C ALA A 27 4.74 -0.10 3.76
N GLU A 28 5.10 0.26 2.54
CA GLU A 28 5.19 -0.65 1.39
C GLU A 28 6.10 -1.86 1.64
N VAL A 29 7.34 -1.62 2.08
CA VAL A 29 8.32 -2.69 2.32
C VAL A 29 7.83 -3.63 3.43
N LEU A 30 7.27 -3.06 4.50
CA LEU A 30 6.82 -3.81 5.65
C LEU A 30 5.51 -4.57 5.38
N ALA A 31 4.55 -3.97 4.68
CA ALA A 31 3.27 -4.58 4.35
C ALA A 31 3.45 -5.84 3.49
N SER A 32 4.39 -5.81 2.53
CA SER A 32 4.67 -6.92 1.62
C SER A 32 5.72 -7.92 2.13
N ALA A 33 6.30 -7.70 3.31
CA ALA A 33 7.21 -8.66 3.95
C ALA A 33 6.48 -9.94 4.38
N VAL A 34 7.16 -11.09 4.30
CA VAL A 34 6.61 -12.39 4.75
C VAL A 34 7.68 -13.17 5.52
N GLY A 35 7.35 -13.58 6.74
CA GLY A 35 8.19 -14.41 7.60
C GLY A 35 9.29 -13.68 8.34
N GLU A 36 9.40 -12.36 8.18
CA GLU A 36 10.53 -11.58 8.71
C GLU A 36 10.34 -11.20 10.19
N LEU A 37 9.12 -11.28 10.75
CA LEU A 37 8.83 -10.86 12.13
C LEU A 37 9.22 -11.89 13.21
N CYS A 38 9.51 -13.14 12.82
CA CYS A 38 9.81 -14.24 13.75
C CYS A 38 10.90 -13.95 14.80
N PRO A 39 12.01 -13.24 14.47
CA PRO A 39 13.05 -12.93 15.46
C PRO A 39 12.54 -12.13 16.68
N LEU A 40 11.51 -11.29 16.52
CA LEU A 40 10.91 -10.57 17.64
C LEU A 40 10.20 -11.52 18.60
N PHE A 41 9.54 -12.55 18.07
CA PHE A 41 8.76 -13.52 18.84
C PHE A 41 9.68 -14.45 19.61
N GLU A 42 10.72 -14.96 18.96
CA GLU A 42 11.71 -15.86 19.56
C GLU A 42 12.50 -15.21 20.70
N ALA A 43 12.62 -13.88 20.71
CA ALA A 43 13.32 -13.15 21.76
C ALA A 43 12.43 -12.80 22.98
N SER A 44 11.12 -12.95 22.87
CA SER A 44 10.14 -12.45 23.85
C SER A 44 10.31 -13.07 25.25
N ALA A 45 10.32 -14.40 25.38
CA ALA A 45 10.48 -15.03 26.68
C ALA A 45 11.93 -15.07 27.19
N PRO A 46 12.97 -15.27 26.35
CA PRO A 46 14.36 -15.14 26.78
C PRO A 46 14.63 -13.78 27.44
N VAL A 47 14.16 -12.68 26.84
CA VAL A 47 14.28 -11.34 27.43
C VAL A 47 13.49 -11.23 28.72
N LEU A 48 12.24 -11.69 28.76
CA LEU A 48 11.42 -11.68 29.98
C LEU A 48 12.09 -12.42 31.13
N ARG A 49 12.65 -13.61 30.87
CA ARG A 49 13.36 -14.42 31.86
C ARG A 49 14.60 -13.72 32.40
N LEU A 50 15.45 -13.20 31.51
CA LEU A 50 16.65 -12.45 31.92
C LEU A 50 16.30 -11.22 32.75
N VAL A 51 15.22 -10.51 32.40
CA VAL A 51 14.75 -9.39 33.19
C VAL A 51 14.25 -9.85 34.56
N LEU A 52 13.47 -10.93 34.66
CA LEU A 52 13.02 -11.46 35.95
C LEU A 52 14.18 -11.92 36.85
N ASP A 53 15.23 -12.47 36.26
CA ASP A 53 16.46 -12.87 36.96
C ASP A 53 17.37 -11.69 37.35
N ASN A 54 16.95 -10.44 37.07
CA ASN A 54 17.71 -9.20 37.30
C ASN A 54 19.07 -9.18 36.58
N VAL A 55 19.13 -9.76 35.38
CA VAL A 55 20.32 -9.74 34.54
C VAL A 55 20.39 -8.41 33.78
N GLU A 56 21.49 -7.68 33.97
CA GLU A 56 21.78 -6.44 33.24
C GLU A 56 22.73 -6.72 32.07
N SER A 57 22.19 -6.75 30.86
CA SER A 57 22.93 -6.93 29.61
C SER A 57 22.57 -5.81 28.62
N LYS A 58 23.54 -5.39 27.80
CA LYS A 58 23.32 -4.40 26.75
C LYS A 58 22.36 -4.92 25.68
N GLU A 59 22.46 -6.20 25.35
CA GLU A 59 21.64 -6.90 24.38
C GLU A 59 20.20 -7.05 24.88
N VAL A 60 20.02 -7.44 26.15
CA VAL A 60 18.69 -7.51 26.78
C VAL A 60 18.02 -6.14 26.80
N THR A 61 18.78 -5.10 27.16
CA THR A 61 18.29 -3.71 27.16
C THR A 61 17.88 -3.29 25.75
N TYR A 62 18.72 -3.56 24.76
CA TYR A 62 18.46 -3.25 23.36
C TYR A 62 17.16 -3.90 22.86
N VAL A 63 17.00 -5.22 23.02
CA VAL A 63 15.81 -5.92 22.53
C VAL A 63 14.54 -5.44 23.24
N LYS A 64 14.62 -5.22 24.55
CA LYS A 64 13.52 -4.60 25.32
C LYS A 64 13.15 -3.23 24.74
N ASP A 65 14.14 -2.40 24.40
CA ASP A 65 13.89 -1.09 23.82
C ASP A 65 13.24 -1.21 22.43
N GLN A 66 13.59 -2.23 21.63
CA GLN A 66 12.91 -2.49 20.35
C GLN A 66 11.44 -2.85 20.53
N PHE A 67 11.07 -3.62 21.57
CA PHE A 67 9.65 -3.87 21.88
C PHE A 67 8.89 -2.57 22.21
N LEU A 68 9.55 -1.61 22.87
CA LEU A 68 8.97 -0.29 23.12
C LEU A 68 8.85 0.55 21.83
N VAL A 69 9.81 0.44 20.91
CA VAL A 69 9.76 1.11 19.61
C VAL A 69 8.57 0.59 18.80
N VAL A 70 8.36 -0.73 18.72
CA VAL A 70 7.21 -1.34 18.02
C VAL A 70 5.89 -0.78 18.57
N ARG A 71 5.76 -0.69 19.90
CA ARG A 71 4.59 -0.04 20.54
C ARG A 71 4.43 1.42 20.13
N SER A 72 5.51 2.20 20.13
CA SER A 72 5.44 3.62 19.79
C SER A 72 5.06 3.88 18.34
N LYS A 73 5.46 2.99 17.42
CA LYS A 73 5.05 3.07 16.00
C LYS A 73 3.54 2.85 15.87
N LEU A 74 2.99 1.89 16.60
CA LEU A 74 1.54 1.65 16.65
C LEU A 74 0.77 2.87 17.19
N ASP A 75 1.30 3.61 18.18
CA ASP A 75 0.66 4.84 18.69
C ASP A 75 0.65 5.97 17.63
N VAL A 76 1.75 6.17 16.91
CA VAL A 76 1.88 7.22 15.86
C VAL A 76 0.98 6.90 14.67
N LEU A 77 1.07 5.67 14.16
CA LEU A 77 0.24 5.20 13.05
C LEU A 77 -1.25 5.21 13.43
N SER A 78 -1.57 5.00 14.70
CA SER A 78 -2.94 5.08 15.17
C SER A 78 -3.57 6.46 15.09
N SER A 79 -2.81 7.49 15.43
CA SER A 79 -3.26 8.88 15.31
C SER A 79 -3.44 9.34 13.86
N GLN A 80 -2.72 8.74 12.90
CA GLN A 80 -2.78 9.11 11.48
C GLN A 80 -3.93 8.43 10.72
N ILE A 81 -4.49 7.35 11.27
CA ILE A 81 -5.49 6.50 10.61
C ILE A 81 -6.87 6.55 11.31
N GLU A 82 -7.00 7.23 12.46
CA GLU A 82 -8.33 7.55 13.05
C GLU A 82 -9.27 8.24 12.04
N ASP A 83 -8.71 9.01 11.10
CA ASP A 83 -9.45 9.67 10.02
C ASP A 83 -10.04 8.69 8.97
N ILE A 84 -9.39 7.55 8.72
CA ILE A 84 -9.85 6.50 7.78
C ILE A 84 -10.80 5.53 8.48
N ASN A 85 -10.50 5.20 9.75
CA ASN A 85 -11.36 4.37 10.57
C ASN A 85 -12.75 4.99 10.76
N CYS A 86 -12.90 6.30 10.93
CA CYS A 86 -14.22 6.94 11.14
C CYS A 86 -15.25 6.66 10.03
N GLU A 87 -14.81 6.34 8.82
CA GLU A 87 -15.65 6.06 7.66
C GLU A 87 -15.93 4.53 7.50
N ILE A 88 -14.94 3.65 7.73
CA ILE A 88 -15.11 2.18 7.80
C ILE A 88 -15.97 1.75 9.01
N LYS A 89 -15.88 2.47 10.13
CA LYS A 89 -16.67 2.25 11.36
C LYS A 89 -18.18 2.32 11.12
N LYS A 90 -18.63 3.04 10.09
CA LYS A 90 -20.06 3.10 9.69
C LYS A 90 -20.56 1.79 9.05
N GLY A 91 -19.67 0.87 8.70
CA GLY A 91 -19.95 -0.40 8.02
C GLY A 91 -20.24 -1.64 8.89
N ARG A 92 -20.39 -1.50 10.22
CA ARG A 92 -20.70 -2.58 11.21
C ARG A 92 -19.53 -3.45 11.72
N LEU A 93 -18.27 -3.17 11.39
CA LEU A 93 -17.10 -3.89 11.93
C LEU A 93 -16.65 -3.41 13.33
N ASP A 94 -17.11 -2.23 13.77
CA ASP A 94 -16.42 -1.42 14.78
C ASP A 94 -16.38 -2.02 16.20
N SER A 95 -17.48 -2.61 16.70
CA SER A 95 -17.54 -2.98 18.12
C SER A 95 -16.63 -4.15 18.52
N GLN A 96 -16.39 -5.11 17.62
CA GLN A 96 -15.62 -6.31 17.95
C GLN A 96 -14.11 -6.07 17.82
N PHE A 97 -13.65 -5.48 16.72
CA PHE A 97 -12.22 -5.24 16.50
C PHE A 97 -11.65 -4.20 17.45
N PHE A 98 -12.42 -3.15 17.79
CA PHE A 98 -12.01 -2.17 18.78
C PHE A 98 -11.71 -2.83 20.13
N SER A 99 -12.58 -3.74 20.60
CA SER A 99 -12.35 -4.45 21.86
C SER A 99 -11.13 -5.38 21.80
N VAL A 100 -10.88 -6.00 20.65
CA VAL A 100 -9.72 -6.89 20.42
C VAL A 100 -8.43 -6.08 20.44
N GLU A 101 -8.38 -4.96 19.73
CA GLU A 101 -7.25 -4.04 19.71
C GLU A 101 -6.94 -3.51 21.12
N GLU A 102 -7.95 -2.97 21.81
CA GLU A 102 -7.80 -2.47 23.18
C GLU A 102 -7.27 -3.55 24.12
N ASN A 103 -7.80 -4.77 24.03
CA ASN A 103 -7.35 -5.89 24.85
C ASN A 103 -5.90 -6.26 24.59
N ILE A 104 -5.48 -6.36 23.33
CA ILE A 104 -4.08 -6.68 22.95
C ILE A 104 -3.13 -5.60 23.45
N CYS A 105 -3.45 -4.32 23.21
CA CYS A 105 -2.65 -3.20 23.68
C CYS A 105 -2.52 -3.19 25.22
N ASN A 106 -3.59 -3.50 25.93
CA ASN A 106 -3.58 -3.60 27.39
C ASN A 106 -2.76 -4.81 27.89
N GLN A 107 -2.87 -5.97 27.24
CA GLN A 107 -2.06 -7.16 27.54
C GLN A 107 -0.57 -6.86 27.38
N PHE A 108 -0.19 -6.24 26.26
CA PHE A 108 1.18 -5.86 25.99
C PHE A 108 1.70 -4.80 26.96
N ARG A 109 0.89 -3.80 27.30
CA ARG A 109 1.25 -2.82 28.33
C ARG A 109 1.57 -3.50 29.67
N LYS A 110 0.80 -4.53 30.06
CA LYS A 110 1.07 -5.30 31.29
C LYS A 110 2.31 -6.19 31.17
N TYR A 111 2.63 -6.69 29.98
CA TYR A 111 3.90 -7.38 29.73
C TYR A 111 5.09 -6.42 29.88
N ILE A 112 5.02 -5.23 29.28
CA ILE A 112 6.06 -4.19 29.38
C ILE A 112 6.22 -3.69 30.82
N ASP A 113 5.14 -3.55 31.58
CA ASP A 113 5.17 -3.22 33.01
C ASP A 113 6.08 -4.17 33.81
N ILE A 114 6.24 -5.44 33.38
CA ILE A 114 7.18 -6.39 34.00
C ILE A 114 8.60 -6.04 33.60
N LEU A 115 8.83 -5.78 32.32
CA LEU A 115 10.17 -5.51 31.76
C LEU A 115 10.78 -4.20 32.31
N GLU A 116 9.95 -3.22 32.63
CA GLU A 116 10.36 -1.91 33.16
C GLU A 116 10.34 -1.84 34.70
N ALA A 117 9.86 -2.89 35.39
CA ALA A 117 9.74 -2.88 36.84
C ALA A 117 11.11 -2.91 37.55
N LYS A 118 11.25 -2.08 38.58
CA LYS A 118 12.33 -2.25 39.57
C LYS A 118 12.23 -3.63 40.25
N PRO A 119 13.34 -4.22 40.69
CA PRO A 119 13.37 -5.57 41.28
C PRO A 119 12.29 -5.82 42.34
N GLU A 120 12.05 -4.86 43.23
CA GLU A 120 11.07 -4.95 44.31
C GLU A 120 9.60 -4.98 43.85
N TYR A 121 9.31 -4.57 42.61
CA TYR A 121 7.94 -4.54 42.05
C TYR A 121 7.69 -5.64 41.01
N LYS A 122 8.72 -6.40 40.58
CA LYS A 122 8.61 -7.39 39.50
C LYS A 122 7.54 -8.45 39.77
N GLU A 123 7.52 -9.03 40.97
CA GLU A 123 6.52 -10.04 41.34
C GLU A 123 5.09 -9.51 41.36
N VAL A 124 4.90 -8.25 41.76
CA VAL A 124 3.58 -7.61 41.72
C VAL A 124 3.14 -7.38 40.27
N ARG A 125 4.03 -6.88 39.40
CA ARG A 125 3.72 -6.66 37.97
C ARG A 125 3.45 -7.96 37.24
N LYS A 126 4.27 -8.99 37.49
CA LYS A 126 4.06 -10.36 36.98
C LYS A 126 2.67 -10.88 37.36
N ARG A 127 2.27 -10.77 38.63
CA ARG A 127 0.94 -11.20 39.08
C ARG A 127 -0.19 -10.44 38.38
N LEU A 128 -0.05 -9.12 38.23
CA LEU A 128 -1.05 -8.31 37.54
C LEU A 128 -1.20 -8.71 36.08
N PHE A 129 -0.09 -8.95 35.38
CA PHE A 129 -0.11 -9.46 34.00
C PHE A 129 -0.83 -10.81 33.89
N LEU A 130 -0.43 -11.80 34.72
CA LEU A 130 -1.02 -13.13 34.72
C LEU A 130 -2.52 -13.13 35.03
N GLN A 131 -2.98 -12.23 35.90
CA GLN A 131 -4.41 -12.08 36.19
C GLN A 131 -5.17 -11.36 35.09
N HIS A 132 -4.53 -10.42 34.40
CA HIS A 132 -5.17 -9.58 33.40
C HIS A 132 -5.30 -10.30 32.06
N PHE A 133 -4.25 -10.98 31.61
CA PHE A 133 -4.18 -11.61 30.29
C PHE A 133 -5.41 -12.47 29.92
N PRO A 134 -5.82 -13.46 30.74
CA PRO A 134 -7.01 -14.27 30.42
C PRO A 134 -8.33 -13.50 30.57
N LYS A 135 -8.40 -12.48 31.45
CA LYS A 135 -9.62 -11.69 31.67
C LYS A 135 -9.95 -10.78 30.49
N THR A 136 -8.94 -10.38 29.72
CA THR A 136 -9.09 -9.57 28.51
C THR A 136 -9.05 -10.42 27.24
N GLY A 137 -9.48 -11.69 27.30
CA GLY A 137 -9.61 -12.57 26.13
C GLY A 137 -8.40 -13.45 25.81
N GLY A 138 -7.23 -13.19 26.42
CA GLY A 138 -6.03 -14.01 26.23
C GLY A 138 -5.67 -14.21 24.74
N GLU A 139 -5.36 -15.44 24.36
CA GLU A 139 -5.04 -15.82 22.98
C GLU A 139 -6.21 -15.68 22.00
N LYS A 140 -7.47 -15.67 22.49
CA LYS A 140 -8.66 -15.56 21.63
C LYS A 140 -8.65 -14.29 20.79
N ASN A 141 -8.06 -13.21 21.30
CA ASN A 141 -7.93 -11.95 20.56
C ASN A 141 -7.11 -12.15 19.28
N LEU A 142 -5.99 -12.88 19.36
CA LEU A 142 -5.13 -13.15 18.21
C LEU A 142 -5.84 -14.06 17.19
N TYR A 143 -6.55 -15.11 17.64
CA TYR A 143 -7.35 -15.93 16.72
C TYR A 143 -8.46 -15.14 16.06
N THR A 144 -9.07 -14.17 16.76
CA THR A 144 -10.07 -13.28 16.17
C THR A 144 -9.48 -12.45 15.03
N LEU A 145 -8.26 -11.92 15.19
CA LEU A 145 -7.56 -11.21 14.11
C LEU A 145 -7.20 -12.15 12.95
N TYR A 146 -6.68 -13.34 13.26
CA TYR A 146 -6.35 -14.35 12.26
C TYR A 146 -7.58 -14.74 11.43
N ASP A 147 -8.69 -15.09 12.08
CA ASP A 147 -9.93 -15.48 11.40
C ASP A 147 -10.56 -14.34 10.61
N ALA A 148 -10.34 -13.08 11.02
CA ALA A 148 -10.79 -11.92 10.27
C ALA A 148 -10.00 -11.71 8.97
N VAL A 149 -8.69 -11.94 8.99
CA VAL A 149 -7.84 -11.86 7.79
C VAL A 149 -8.12 -13.03 6.86
N MET A 150 -8.20 -14.24 7.42
CA MET A 150 -8.34 -15.47 6.64
C MET A 150 -9.77 -15.69 6.14
N GLY A 151 -10.74 -14.88 6.56
CA GLY A 151 -12.15 -15.02 6.14
C GLY A 151 -12.86 -16.20 6.80
N ASN A 152 -12.37 -16.69 7.93
CA ASN A 152 -12.96 -17.80 8.68
C ASN A 152 -14.08 -17.35 9.65
N SER A 153 -14.30 -16.04 9.75
CA SER A 153 -15.32 -15.46 10.63
C SER A 153 -16.73 -15.80 10.17
N ILE A 154 -17.55 -16.36 11.07
CA ILE A 154 -18.88 -16.91 10.76
C ILE A 154 -19.86 -15.87 10.17
N PHE A 155 -19.64 -14.57 10.38
CA PHE A 155 -20.58 -13.50 10.05
C PHE A 155 -19.96 -12.28 9.35
N GLY A 156 -18.76 -12.40 8.77
CA GLY A 156 -18.09 -11.24 8.17
C GLY A 156 -17.30 -11.58 6.92
N GLU A 157 -17.27 -10.65 5.97
CA GLU A 157 -16.31 -10.65 4.85
C GLU A 157 -14.87 -10.51 5.40
N PRO A 158 -13.86 -11.05 4.70
CA PRO A 158 -12.46 -10.90 5.10
C PRO A 158 -12.10 -9.42 5.27
N ILE A 159 -11.43 -9.07 6.36
CA ILE A 159 -11.19 -7.66 6.72
C ILE A 159 -10.37 -6.91 5.65
N LEU A 160 -9.43 -7.59 4.99
CA LEU A 160 -8.63 -7.02 3.91
C LEU A 160 -9.49 -6.70 2.68
N ASP A 161 -10.47 -7.54 2.36
CA ASP A 161 -11.38 -7.32 1.23
C ASP A 161 -12.32 -6.14 1.50
N VAL A 162 -12.79 -5.99 2.76
CA VAL A 162 -13.62 -4.84 3.15
C VAL A 162 -12.84 -3.53 3.04
N VAL A 163 -11.61 -3.48 3.54
CA VAL A 163 -10.74 -2.29 3.43
C VAL A 163 -10.42 -1.99 1.97
N GLU A 164 -10.05 -3.01 1.17
CA GLU A 164 -9.80 -2.88 -0.27
C GLU A 164 -11.00 -2.22 -0.99
N GLN A 165 -12.22 -2.71 -0.73
CA GLN A 165 -13.42 -2.19 -1.38
C GLN A 165 -13.78 -0.79 -0.91
N TYR A 166 -13.73 -0.55 0.40
CA TYR A 166 -14.12 0.73 1.00
C TYR A 166 -13.23 1.88 0.54
N GLU A 167 -11.93 1.63 0.47
CA GLU A 167 -10.92 2.60 0.05
C GLU A 167 -10.77 2.67 -1.47
N ALA A 168 -11.68 2.04 -2.22
CA ALA A 168 -11.68 1.96 -3.68
C ALA A 168 -10.30 1.55 -4.23
N ARG A 169 -9.71 0.50 -3.63
CA ARG A 169 -8.38 -0.03 -3.97
C ARG A 169 -7.27 1.03 -3.91
N ASN A 170 -7.25 1.84 -2.84
CA ASN A 170 -6.12 2.70 -2.54
C ASN A 170 -4.99 1.88 -1.90
N ARG A 171 -3.97 1.58 -2.70
CA ARG A 171 -2.81 0.76 -2.29
C ARG A 171 -2.14 1.29 -1.03
N ARG A 172 -1.89 2.60 -0.93
CA ARG A 172 -1.18 3.19 0.22
C ARG A 172 -1.97 3.02 1.53
N VAL A 173 -3.28 3.24 1.48
CA VAL A 173 -4.15 3.03 2.64
C VAL A 173 -4.19 1.55 3.03
N LEU A 174 -4.20 0.64 2.06
CA LEU A 174 -4.16 -0.80 2.32
C LEU A 174 -2.81 -1.24 2.93
N GLU A 175 -1.68 -0.73 2.43
CA GLU A 175 -0.35 -0.96 3.00
C GLU A 175 -0.28 -0.50 4.46
N ASP A 176 -0.75 0.72 4.74
CA ASP A 176 -0.80 1.29 6.08
C ASP A 176 -1.66 0.44 7.04
N PHE A 177 -2.82 -0.04 6.55
CA PHE A 177 -3.67 -0.96 7.30
C PHE A 177 -2.96 -2.28 7.63
N CYS A 178 -2.29 -2.88 6.65
CA CYS A 178 -1.54 -4.13 6.83
C CYS A 178 -0.41 -3.96 7.86
N VAL A 179 0.35 -2.88 7.80
CA VAL A 179 1.41 -2.56 8.78
C VAL A 179 0.86 -2.50 10.19
N ARG A 180 -0.25 -1.78 10.39
CA ARG A 180 -0.89 -1.66 11.70
C ARG A 180 -1.35 -3.01 12.25
N LEU A 181 -1.92 -3.84 11.39
CA LEU A 181 -2.36 -5.17 11.78
C LEU A 181 -1.17 -6.07 12.15
N LYS A 182 -0.06 -6.00 11.42
CA LYS A 182 1.20 -6.68 11.77
C LYS A 182 1.74 -6.24 13.12
N GLU A 183 1.78 -4.93 13.37
CA GLU A 183 2.21 -4.39 14.67
C GLU A 183 1.33 -4.90 15.81
N LEU A 184 0.01 -4.85 15.64
CA LEU A 184 -0.94 -5.34 16.64
C LEU A 184 -0.75 -6.84 16.92
N LEU A 185 -0.55 -7.64 15.87
CA LEU A 185 -0.21 -9.06 16.00
C LEU A 185 1.12 -9.26 16.75
N CYS A 186 2.15 -8.45 16.47
CA CYS A 186 3.41 -8.50 17.23
C CYS A 186 3.18 -8.27 18.72
N LEU A 187 2.43 -7.24 19.09
CA LEU A 187 2.13 -6.94 20.50
C LEU A 187 1.41 -8.11 21.18
N GLY A 188 0.41 -8.69 20.50
CA GLY A 188 -0.36 -9.80 21.03
C GLY A 188 0.47 -11.09 21.15
N ILE A 189 1.27 -11.42 20.14
CA ILE A 189 2.12 -12.64 20.14
C ILE A 189 3.19 -12.53 21.22
N ILE A 190 3.90 -11.41 21.33
CA ILE A 190 4.91 -11.19 22.40
C ILE A 190 4.27 -11.36 23.78
N SER A 191 3.06 -10.82 23.97
CA SER A 191 2.31 -10.97 25.23
C SER A 191 1.92 -12.42 25.49
N LEU A 192 1.43 -13.14 24.47
CA LEU A 192 1.07 -14.55 24.58
C LEU A 192 2.27 -15.42 24.97
N LEU A 193 3.40 -15.23 24.30
CA LEU A 193 4.63 -15.99 24.58
C LEU A 193 5.12 -15.74 26.00
N GLY A 194 5.11 -14.47 26.44
CA GLY A 194 5.39 -14.13 27.83
C GLY A 194 4.43 -14.82 28.82
N TYR A 195 3.14 -14.88 28.51
CA TYR A 195 2.15 -15.57 29.34
C TYR A 195 2.40 -17.08 29.40
N CYS A 196 2.59 -17.74 28.26
CA CYS A 196 2.84 -19.19 28.18
C CYS A 196 4.11 -19.57 28.93
N PHE A 197 5.20 -18.83 28.73
CA PHE A 197 6.45 -19.03 29.47
C PHE A 197 6.23 -18.96 30.99
N LEU A 198 5.52 -17.95 31.49
CA LEU A 198 5.31 -17.74 32.93
C LEU A 198 4.36 -18.75 33.59
N THR A 199 3.51 -19.42 32.81
CA THR A 199 2.44 -20.30 33.32
C THR A 199 2.71 -21.78 33.07
N HIS A 200 3.29 -22.12 31.92
CA HIS A 200 3.49 -23.49 31.45
C HIS A 200 4.95 -23.80 31.10
N GLY A 201 5.84 -22.81 31.12
CA GLY A 201 7.28 -22.99 30.88
C GLY A 201 7.68 -22.95 29.40
N GLU A 202 8.95 -23.26 29.16
CA GLU A 202 9.64 -23.09 27.87
C GLU A 202 9.09 -24.00 26.76
N GLU A 203 8.65 -25.22 27.08
CA GLU A 203 8.09 -26.15 26.09
C GLU A 203 6.79 -25.59 25.47
N SER A 204 5.87 -25.11 26.30
CA SER A 204 4.59 -24.51 25.85
C SER A 204 4.81 -23.20 25.07
N GLU A 205 5.81 -22.42 25.46
CA GLU A 205 6.21 -21.23 24.70
C GLU A 205 6.70 -21.61 23.29
N GLN A 206 7.58 -22.61 23.17
CA GLN A 206 8.10 -23.06 21.87
C GLN A 206 7.01 -23.60 20.95
N GLU A 207 6.02 -24.34 21.49
CA GLU A 207 4.83 -24.75 20.73
C GLU A 207 4.08 -23.54 20.16
N LYS A 208 3.90 -22.49 20.97
CA LYS A 208 3.23 -21.25 20.54
C LYS A 208 4.06 -20.44 19.55
N ILE A 209 5.39 -20.44 19.66
CA ILE A 209 6.27 -19.83 18.65
C ILE A 209 6.06 -20.51 17.30
N GLN A 210 6.05 -21.84 17.24
CA GLN A 210 5.84 -22.58 15.99
C GLN A 210 4.46 -22.32 15.39
N GLU A 211 3.43 -22.35 16.24
CA GLU A 211 2.06 -22.05 15.83
C GLU A 211 1.94 -20.64 15.23
N TRP A 212 2.38 -19.62 15.98
CA TRP A 212 2.20 -18.22 15.58
C TRP A 212 3.16 -17.78 14.48
N SER A 213 4.33 -18.39 14.34
CA SER A 213 5.22 -18.16 13.18
C SER A 213 4.58 -18.66 11.88
N THR A 214 3.82 -19.77 11.93
CA THR A 214 3.09 -20.24 10.74
C THR A 214 1.91 -19.31 10.43
N LYS A 215 1.11 -18.97 11.45
CA LYS A 215 -0.07 -18.11 11.27
C LYS A 215 0.28 -16.70 10.80
N ILE A 216 1.37 -16.11 11.31
CA ILE A 216 1.80 -14.79 10.85
C ILE A 216 2.19 -14.84 9.36
N GLN A 217 2.89 -15.89 8.92
CA GLN A 217 3.27 -16.04 7.51
C GLN A 217 2.06 -16.17 6.60
N GLU A 218 1.02 -16.90 7.03
CA GLU A 218 -0.26 -16.99 6.31
C GLU A 218 -0.93 -15.62 6.20
N ILE A 219 -1.00 -14.87 7.30
CA ILE A 219 -1.54 -13.49 7.32
C ILE A 219 -0.74 -12.59 6.39
N GLU A 220 0.59 -12.61 6.48
CA GLU A 220 1.48 -11.77 5.68
C GLU A 220 1.40 -12.11 4.18
N THR A 221 1.29 -13.39 3.85
CA THR A 221 1.06 -13.85 2.47
C THR A 221 -0.26 -13.30 1.95
N LYS A 222 -1.33 -13.39 2.75
CA LYS A 222 -2.64 -12.87 2.37
C LYS A 222 -2.62 -11.35 2.16
N MET A 223 -1.95 -10.61 3.05
CA MET A 223 -1.74 -9.16 2.90
C MET A 223 -1.04 -8.83 1.59
N LYS A 224 0.06 -9.52 1.30
CA LYS A 224 0.84 -9.33 0.08
C LYS A 224 0.00 -9.60 -1.17
N GLU A 225 -0.74 -10.71 -1.21
CA GLU A 225 -1.63 -11.06 -2.33
C GLU A 225 -2.70 -9.97 -2.57
N THR A 226 -3.32 -9.44 -1.51
CA THR A 226 -4.32 -8.37 -1.65
C THR A 226 -3.69 -7.07 -2.17
N ILE A 227 -2.48 -6.72 -1.73
CA ILE A 227 -1.75 -5.54 -2.23
C ILE A 227 -1.36 -5.74 -3.70
N GLU A 228 -0.84 -6.90 -4.08
CA GLU A 228 -0.48 -7.21 -5.47
C GLU A 228 -1.70 -7.13 -6.39
N LYS A 229 -2.84 -7.71 -5.97
CA LYS A 229 -4.12 -7.58 -6.69
C LYS A 229 -4.57 -6.12 -6.83
N CYS A 230 -4.36 -5.29 -5.81
CA CYS A 230 -4.64 -3.85 -5.86
C CYS A 230 -3.77 -3.15 -6.91
N VAL A 231 -2.49 -3.52 -7.00
CA VAL A 231 -1.56 -3.02 -8.03
C VAL A 231 -1.97 -3.51 -9.41
N ASP A 232 -2.29 -4.79 -9.59
CA ASP A 232 -2.62 -5.37 -10.90
C ASP A 232 -3.92 -4.81 -11.50
N SER A 233 -4.89 -4.45 -10.64
CA SER A 233 -6.19 -3.90 -11.05
C SER A 233 -6.23 -2.36 -11.10
N PHE A 234 -5.08 -1.69 -11.01
CA PHE A 234 -5.03 -0.23 -10.88
C PHE A 234 -5.65 0.49 -12.08
N SER A 235 -5.47 -0.03 -13.30
CA SER A 235 -5.93 0.62 -14.53
C SER A 235 -7.45 0.64 -14.62
N GLU A 236 -8.10 -0.48 -14.32
CA GLU A 236 -9.56 -0.59 -14.24
C GLU A 236 -10.12 0.34 -13.15
N GLN A 237 -9.47 0.37 -11.98
CA GLN A 237 -9.89 1.24 -10.88
C GLN A 237 -9.70 2.72 -11.22
N ALA A 238 -8.59 3.09 -11.87
CA ALA A 238 -8.30 4.46 -12.27
C ALA A 238 -9.34 4.97 -13.27
N GLU A 239 -9.76 4.13 -14.22
CA GLU A 239 -10.85 4.46 -15.14
C GLU A 239 -12.16 4.75 -14.40
N LEU A 240 -12.53 3.90 -13.42
CA LEU A 240 -13.72 4.12 -12.59
C LEU A 240 -13.64 5.41 -11.77
N ASP A 241 -12.47 5.69 -11.19
CA ASP A 241 -12.25 6.91 -10.41
C ASP A 241 -12.36 8.17 -11.26
N ILE A 242 -11.75 8.18 -12.46
CA ILE A 242 -11.85 9.31 -13.38
C ILE A 242 -13.28 9.50 -13.86
N LYS A 243 -13.99 8.42 -14.22
CA LYS A 243 -15.41 8.49 -14.60
C LYS A 243 -16.27 9.09 -13.49
N ARG A 244 -16.04 8.70 -12.22
CA ARG A 244 -16.72 9.30 -11.06
C ARG A 244 -16.42 10.78 -10.92
N LEU A 245 -15.13 11.16 -10.89
CA LEU A 245 -14.69 12.54 -10.66
C LEU A 245 -15.14 13.49 -11.78
N VAL A 246 -15.15 13.04 -13.04
CA VAL A 246 -15.66 13.82 -14.17
C VAL A 246 -17.16 14.06 -14.04
N LYS A 247 -17.94 13.05 -13.61
CA LYS A 247 -19.38 13.16 -13.40
C LYS A 247 -19.75 14.12 -12.27
N GLU A 248 -18.93 14.18 -11.22
CA GLU A 248 -19.13 15.11 -10.09
C GLU A 248 -18.86 16.58 -10.48
N LYS A 249 -18.16 16.83 -11.60
CA LYS A 249 -17.66 18.14 -12.02
C LYS A 249 -18.29 18.65 -13.33
N GLU A 250 -19.55 18.31 -13.59
CA GLU A 250 -20.25 18.63 -14.86
C GLU A 250 -20.24 20.14 -15.26
N ASP A 251 -19.95 21.07 -14.34
CA ASP A 251 -19.95 22.52 -14.59
C ASP A 251 -18.56 23.23 -14.50
N GLY A 252 -17.45 22.48 -14.48
CA GLY A 252 -16.09 23.01 -14.25
C GLY A 252 -15.30 23.47 -15.50
N ASN A 253 -14.27 24.30 -15.29
CA ASN A 253 -13.28 24.64 -16.31
C ASN A 253 -12.46 23.39 -16.70
N LEU A 254 -12.49 23.00 -17.97
CA LEU A 254 -11.82 21.79 -18.50
C LEU A 254 -10.33 21.68 -18.14
N GLN A 255 -9.58 22.78 -18.15
CA GLN A 255 -8.16 22.76 -17.84
C GLN A 255 -7.90 22.58 -16.34
N GLU A 256 -8.76 23.15 -15.50
CA GLU A 256 -8.71 23.01 -14.05
C GLU A 256 -9.11 21.58 -13.65
N THR A 257 -10.23 21.09 -14.20
CA THR A 257 -10.67 19.70 -14.03
C THR A 257 -9.56 18.73 -14.41
N ALA A 258 -8.92 18.89 -15.57
CA ALA A 258 -7.84 17.99 -16.00
C ALA A 258 -6.63 18.01 -15.05
N ARG A 259 -6.30 19.16 -14.45
CA ARG A 259 -5.20 19.26 -13.48
C ARG A 259 -5.56 18.55 -12.19
N GLU A 260 -6.76 18.75 -11.68
CA GLU A 260 -7.24 18.07 -10.47
C GLU A 260 -7.33 16.56 -10.66
N LEU A 261 -7.71 16.09 -11.86
CA LEU A 261 -7.69 14.67 -12.22
C LEU A 261 -6.25 14.12 -12.23
N LEU A 262 -5.29 14.86 -12.78
CA LEU A 262 -3.88 14.45 -12.78
C LEU A 262 -3.33 14.38 -11.35
N ASP A 263 -3.58 15.40 -10.52
CA ASP A 263 -3.14 15.45 -9.13
C ASP A 263 -3.73 14.28 -8.32
N PHE A 264 -5.00 13.94 -8.56
CA PHE A 264 -5.63 12.76 -7.96
C PHE A 264 -4.94 11.45 -8.37
N LEU A 265 -4.68 11.26 -9.67
CA LEU A 265 -4.05 10.04 -10.19
C LEU A 265 -2.63 9.89 -9.65
N VAL A 266 -1.82 10.95 -9.69
CA VAL A 266 -0.45 10.94 -9.18
C VAL A 266 -0.43 10.64 -7.68
N LYS A 267 -1.40 11.18 -6.92
CA LYS A 267 -1.46 10.93 -5.48
C LYS A 267 -1.89 9.49 -5.14
N LYS A 268 -2.88 8.95 -5.85
CA LYS A 268 -3.45 7.62 -5.55
C LYS A 268 -2.63 6.47 -6.14
N TYR A 269 -2.01 6.71 -7.30
CA TYR A 269 -1.22 5.74 -8.07
C TYR A 269 0.19 6.28 -8.25
N ASP A 270 0.89 6.48 -7.13
CA ASP A 270 2.18 7.16 -7.07
C ASP A 270 3.34 6.39 -7.72
N TRP A 271 3.13 5.11 -8.07
CA TRP A 271 4.05 4.30 -8.86
C TRP A 271 3.81 4.39 -10.38
N VAL A 272 2.87 5.22 -10.84
CA VAL A 272 2.44 5.31 -12.24
C VAL A 272 2.66 6.73 -12.78
N SER A 273 3.19 6.82 -13.99
CA SER A 273 3.24 8.06 -14.76
C SER A 273 1.99 8.20 -15.62
N TRP A 274 1.38 9.39 -15.62
CA TRP A 274 0.08 9.66 -16.23
C TRP A 274 0.16 10.74 -17.29
N SER A 275 -0.61 10.60 -18.36
CA SER A 275 -0.78 11.59 -19.41
C SER A 275 -2.27 11.75 -19.72
N ILE A 276 -2.82 12.93 -19.39
CA ILE A 276 -4.21 13.29 -19.66
C ILE A 276 -4.24 14.23 -20.87
N ARG A 277 -4.92 13.82 -21.94
CA ARG A 277 -5.20 14.68 -23.10
C ARG A 277 -6.66 15.06 -23.12
N VAL A 278 -6.90 16.36 -23.27
CA VAL A 278 -8.25 16.91 -23.42
C VAL A 278 -8.44 17.31 -24.87
N ILE A 279 -9.51 16.85 -25.49
CA ILE A 279 -9.82 17.08 -26.90
C ILE A 279 -11.21 17.71 -26.98
N SER A 280 -11.28 18.96 -27.41
CA SER A 280 -12.53 19.68 -27.56
C SER A 280 -13.16 19.38 -28.92
N ASN A 281 -14.45 19.02 -28.89
CA ASN A 281 -15.30 18.81 -30.06
C ASN A 281 -16.14 20.05 -30.41
N LEU A 282 -15.83 21.19 -29.80
CA LEU A 282 -16.48 22.47 -30.06
C LEU A 282 -16.22 22.96 -31.50
N GLY A 283 -17.30 23.17 -32.24
CA GLY A 283 -17.29 23.80 -33.57
C GLY A 283 -17.63 22.87 -34.74
N LYS A 284 -18.68 23.22 -35.49
CA LYS A 284 -19.11 22.45 -36.68
C LYS A 284 -18.06 22.40 -37.79
N ILE A 285 -17.29 23.48 -37.98
CA ILE A 285 -16.29 23.60 -39.06
C ILE A 285 -15.02 22.83 -38.73
N SER A 286 -14.54 22.87 -37.48
CA SER A 286 -13.41 22.07 -37.00
C SER A 286 -13.71 20.59 -37.14
N ASN A 287 -14.90 20.15 -36.71
CA ASN A 287 -15.35 18.76 -36.83
C ASN A 287 -15.41 18.29 -38.29
N LEU A 288 -15.91 19.13 -39.21
CA LEU A 288 -15.95 18.80 -40.63
C LEU A 288 -14.55 18.64 -41.25
N ARG A 289 -13.60 19.50 -40.87
CA ARG A 289 -12.21 19.47 -41.35
C ARG A 289 -11.38 18.34 -40.74
N ALA A 290 -11.70 17.95 -39.50
CA ALA A 290 -11.02 16.87 -38.81
C ALA A 290 -11.36 15.48 -39.37
N GLY A 291 -12.54 15.34 -40.01
CA GLY A 291 -13.00 14.09 -40.60
C GLY A 291 -13.39 13.03 -39.55
N GLN A 292 -13.74 11.83 -40.01
CA GLN A 292 -14.15 10.73 -39.11
C GLN A 292 -12.98 10.13 -38.33
N ASN A 293 -11.76 10.15 -38.88
CA ASN A 293 -10.53 9.65 -38.24
C ASN A 293 -9.76 10.79 -37.56
N PHE A 294 -10.44 11.64 -36.78
CA PHE A 294 -9.79 12.79 -36.17
C PHE A 294 -8.83 12.43 -35.03
N GLN A 295 -8.94 11.22 -34.48
CA GLN A 295 -8.03 10.68 -33.47
C GLN A 295 -7.77 9.20 -33.74
N CYS A 296 -6.59 8.72 -33.36
CA CYS A 296 -6.23 7.30 -33.40
C CYS A 296 -5.20 7.02 -32.30
N VAL A 297 -5.37 5.90 -31.59
CA VAL A 297 -4.46 5.44 -30.55
C VAL A 297 -3.99 4.03 -30.90
N ALA A 298 -2.70 3.77 -30.79
CA ALA A 298 -2.11 2.43 -30.76
C ALA A 298 -1.49 2.18 -29.38
N GLY A 299 -1.71 0.98 -28.85
CA GLY A 299 -1.28 0.55 -27.53
C GLY A 299 -2.42 0.16 -26.61
N GLN A 300 -2.10 -0.36 -25.41
CA GLN A 300 -3.08 -0.91 -24.46
C GLN A 300 -3.28 -0.07 -23.20
N ASN A 301 -2.30 0.77 -22.85
CA ASN A 301 -2.28 1.46 -21.55
C ASN A 301 -2.99 2.82 -21.61
N TYR A 302 -4.26 2.80 -22.02
CA TYR A 302 -5.14 3.97 -22.04
C TYR A 302 -6.62 3.63 -21.85
N PHE A 303 -7.38 4.64 -21.47
CA PHE A 303 -8.84 4.62 -21.48
C PHE A 303 -9.39 6.00 -21.87
N GLU A 304 -10.63 6.00 -22.37
CA GLU A 304 -11.33 7.21 -22.79
C GLU A 304 -12.51 7.52 -21.85
N VAL A 305 -12.67 8.79 -21.50
CA VAL A 305 -13.79 9.28 -20.69
C VAL A 305 -14.42 10.46 -21.42
N SER A 306 -15.71 10.33 -21.75
CA SER A 306 -16.47 11.41 -22.40
C SER A 306 -17.14 12.29 -21.34
N GLN A 307 -16.99 13.61 -21.46
CA GLN A 307 -17.70 14.59 -20.65
C GLN A 307 -18.73 15.30 -21.53
N GLY A 308 -19.98 14.84 -21.46
CA GLY A 308 -21.05 15.32 -22.34
C GLY A 308 -20.75 15.06 -23.83
N ASN A 309 -21.29 15.92 -24.71
CA ASN A 309 -21.11 15.78 -26.16
C ASN A 309 -19.88 16.54 -26.70
N ASP A 310 -19.28 17.42 -25.91
CA ASP A 310 -18.38 18.46 -26.42
C ASP A 310 -16.90 18.26 -26.05
N THR A 311 -16.57 17.33 -25.15
CA THR A 311 -15.17 17.09 -24.73
C THR A 311 -14.88 15.61 -24.52
N ASN A 312 -13.75 15.16 -25.09
CA ASN A 312 -13.22 13.81 -24.88
C ASN A 312 -11.91 13.90 -24.07
N LEU A 313 -11.83 13.10 -23.01
CA LEU A 313 -10.61 12.89 -22.23
C LEU A 313 -10.00 11.55 -22.65
N VAL A 314 -8.72 11.57 -22.98
CA VAL A 314 -7.93 10.36 -23.21
C VAL A 314 -6.84 10.31 -22.15
N VAL A 315 -6.93 9.36 -21.24
CA VAL A 315 -5.95 9.13 -20.19
C VAL A 315 -5.11 7.94 -20.59
N SER A 316 -3.79 8.08 -20.55
CA SER A 316 -2.86 6.98 -20.73
C SER A 316 -1.78 7.00 -19.65
N PHE A 317 -1.10 5.88 -19.48
CA PHE A 317 -0.20 5.69 -18.36
C PHE A 317 0.94 4.74 -18.68
N SER A 318 1.97 4.74 -17.82
CA SER A 318 3.03 3.74 -17.78
C SER A 318 3.56 3.58 -16.36
N SER A 319 3.77 2.34 -15.93
CA SER A 319 4.36 2.03 -14.62
C SER A 319 5.89 1.96 -14.65
N ASP A 320 6.48 1.96 -15.85
CA ASP A 320 7.94 1.92 -16.06
C ASP A 320 8.32 2.87 -17.22
N PRO A 321 8.29 4.19 -16.98
CA PRO A 321 8.48 5.18 -18.03
C PRO A 321 9.87 5.11 -18.65
N GLN A 322 9.96 4.75 -19.94
CA GLN A 322 11.21 4.70 -20.69
C GLN A 322 11.41 5.95 -21.55
N PRO A 323 12.66 6.39 -21.80
CA PRO A 323 12.94 7.53 -22.67
C PRO A 323 12.38 7.33 -24.08
N VAL A 324 11.76 8.38 -24.62
CA VAL A 324 11.17 8.38 -25.95
C VAL A 324 12.23 8.73 -27.00
N PRO A 325 12.30 8.03 -28.15
CA PRO A 325 13.24 8.37 -29.23
C PRO A 325 12.75 9.61 -30.02
N GLU A 326 12.80 10.78 -29.40
CA GLU A 326 12.26 12.05 -29.88
C GLU A 326 12.75 12.42 -31.29
N GLU A 327 14.06 12.33 -31.54
CA GLU A 327 14.64 12.68 -32.84
C GLU A 327 14.13 11.78 -33.97
N SER A 328 13.95 10.49 -33.69
CA SER A 328 13.38 9.54 -34.67
C SER A 328 11.93 9.89 -34.98
N ILE A 329 11.14 10.26 -33.96
CA ILE A 329 9.74 10.69 -34.14
C ILE A 329 9.69 11.95 -35.00
N LYS A 330 10.50 12.97 -34.68
CA LYS A 330 10.57 14.21 -35.46
C LYS A 330 10.92 13.97 -36.92
N GLN A 331 11.94 13.16 -37.20
CA GLN A 331 12.33 12.80 -38.57
C GLN A 331 11.16 12.13 -39.34
N MET A 332 10.43 11.25 -38.68
CA MET A 332 9.26 10.60 -39.28
C MET A 332 8.13 11.59 -39.55
N MET A 333 7.87 12.50 -38.61
CA MET A 333 6.85 13.55 -38.74
C MET A 333 7.21 14.64 -39.76
N GLU A 334 8.48 14.84 -40.05
CA GLU A 334 8.97 15.72 -41.12
C GLU A 334 9.06 15.05 -42.50
N GLY A 335 9.15 13.72 -42.51
CA GLY A 335 9.26 12.90 -43.71
C GLY A 335 7.97 12.12 -44.01
N PRO A 336 7.97 10.78 -43.86
CA PRO A 336 6.87 9.93 -44.33
C PRO A 336 5.50 10.23 -43.69
N ALA A 337 5.45 10.66 -42.42
CA ALA A 337 4.21 10.95 -41.70
C ALA A 337 3.68 12.38 -41.93
N ARG A 338 4.46 13.26 -42.57
CA ARG A 338 4.21 14.72 -42.62
C ARG A 338 2.82 15.12 -43.14
N LYS A 339 2.26 14.34 -44.05
CA LYS A 339 0.94 14.59 -44.66
C LYS A 339 -0.13 13.57 -44.24
N GLY A 340 0.18 12.64 -43.34
CA GLY A 340 -0.77 11.66 -42.84
C GLY A 340 -1.91 12.31 -42.05
N ASP A 341 -3.05 11.64 -41.98
CA ASP A 341 -4.07 11.87 -40.96
C ASP A 341 -3.71 11.11 -39.67
N ALA A 342 -4.55 11.18 -38.64
CA ALA A 342 -4.25 10.56 -37.35
C ALA A 342 -3.96 9.06 -37.47
N LYS A 343 -4.79 8.35 -38.24
CA LYS A 343 -4.64 6.91 -38.45
C LYS A 343 -3.34 6.57 -39.18
N ALA A 344 -3.06 7.23 -40.30
CA ALA A 344 -1.84 6.97 -41.07
C ALA A 344 -0.55 7.28 -40.28
N VAL A 345 -0.58 8.30 -39.42
CA VAL A 345 0.56 8.62 -38.54
C VAL A 345 0.78 7.55 -37.49
N VAL A 346 -0.29 7.07 -36.83
CA VAL A 346 -0.18 6.02 -35.82
C VAL A 346 0.34 4.72 -36.41
N GLU A 347 -0.25 4.24 -37.52
CA GLU A 347 0.18 3.00 -38.19
C GLU A 347 1.67 3.04 -38.58
N LEU A 348 2.16 4.21 -39.02
CA LEU A 348 3.55 4.38 -39.41
C LEU A 348 4.50 4.36 -38.19
N LEU A 349 4.13 5.02 -37.10
CA LEU A 349 4.96 5.11 -35.89
C LEU A 349 4.95 3.78 -35.11
N GLU A 350 3.81 3.09 -35.03
CA GLU A 350 3.66 1.80 -34.34
C GLU A 350 4.61 0.74 -34.91
N ASN A 351 4.78 0.72 -36.23
CA ASN A 351 5.72 -0.19 -36.90
C ASN A 351 7.19 0.02 -36.52
N GLN A 352 7.56 1.19 -35.97
CA GLN A 352 8.94 1.52 -35.61
C GLN A 352 9.17 1.62 -34.10
N LEU A 353 8.12 1.86 -33.33
CA LEU A 353 8.17 2.13 -31.89
C LEU A 353 7.42 1.05 -31.12
N ALA A 354 7.89 -0.19 -31.23
CA ALA A 354 7.33 -1.29 -30.44
C ALA A 354 7.49 -1.02 -28.93
N GLY A 355 6.43 -1.26 -28.15
CA GLY A 355 6.41 -1.01 -26.71
C GLY A 355 6.13 0.45 -26.32
N PHE A 356 5.69 1.29 -27.27
CA PHE A 356 5.24 2.65 -26.99
C PHE A 356 3.75 2.81 -27.29
N LEU A 357 3.05 3.53 -26.42
CA LEU A 357 1.73 4.05 -26.72
C LEU A 357 1.85 5.28 -27.61
N ILE A 358 1.08 5.29 -28.70
CA ILE A 358 1.09 6.38 -29.68
C ILE A 358 -0.33 6.88 -29.84
N HIS A 359 -0.53 8.19 -29.70
CA HIS A 359 -1.81 8.83 -29.94
C HIS A 359 -1.63 10.03 -30.87
N ALA A 360 -2.32 10.01 -32.01
CA ALA A 360 -2.39 11.15 -32.90
C ALA A 360 -3.79 11.79 -32.87
N VAL A 361 -3.82 13.12 -32.77
CA VAL A 361 -5.05 13.93 -32.81
C VAL A 361 -4.94 14.92 -33.96
N SER A 362 -5.98 15.06 -34.77
CA SER A 362 -6.04 16.04 -35.86
C SER A 362 -5.74 17.45 -35.34
N ARG A 363 -4.88 18.19 -36.05
CA ARG A 363 -4.55 19.58 -35.71
C ARG A 363 -5.73 20.54 -35.76
N HIS A 364 -6.85 20.10 -36.35
CA HIS A 364 -8.07 20.88 -36.46
C HIS A 364 -8.96 20.77 -35.21
N LYS A 365 -8.58 19.91 -34.26
CA LYS A 365 -9.16 19.84 -32.93
C LYS A 365 -8.34 20.70 -31.98
N ASP A 366 -9.02 21.39 -31.07
CA ASP A 366 -8.34 22.02 -29.95
C ASP A 366 -8.00 20.94 -28.93
N SER A 367 -6.73 20.86 -28.56
CA SER A 367 -6.25 19.86 -27.62
C SER A 367 -5.03 20.33 -26.84
N PHE A 368 -4.98 19.92 -25.59
CA PHE A 368 -3.85 20.11 -24.70
C PHE A 368 -3.59 18.84 -23.89
N VAL A 369 -2.39 18.76 -23.32
CA VAL A 369 -1.96 17.63 -22.49
C VAL A 369 -1.52 18.14 -21.12
N LEU A 370 -1.75 17.33 -20.10
CA LEU A 370 -1.11 17.41 -18.80
C LEU A 370 -0.44 16.05 -18.55
N SER A 371 0.77 16.06 -18.02
CA SER A 371 1.58 14.85 -17.86
C SER A 371 2.34 14.89 -16.54
N SER A 372 2.48 13.73 -15.90
CA SER A 372 3.36 13.50 -14.77
C SER A 372 4.59 12.66 -15.13
N PHE A 373 4.79 12.34 -16.42
CA PHE A 373 5.97 11.63 -16.88
C PHE A 373 7.25 12.46 -16.68
N PRO A 374 8.41 11.80 -16.51
CA PRO A 374 9.72 12.44 -16.68
C PRO A 374 9.83 13.13 -18.05
N GLU A 375 10.62 14.20 -18.12
CA GLU A 375 10.71 15.08 -19.31
C GLU A 375 11.12 14.30 -20.58
N GLU A 376 12.04 13.36 -20.44
CA GLU A 376 12.54 12.52 -21.53
C GLU A 376 11.63 11.34 -21.90
N SER A 377 10.62 11.02 -21.08
CA SER A 377 9.77 9.84 -21.21
C SER A 377 8.40 10.14 -21.80
N HIS A 378 8.14 11.39 -22.18
CA HIS A 378 6.87 11.81 -22.78
C HIS A 378 7.08 12.82 -23.90
N TYR A 379 6.56 12.48 -25.06
CA TYR A 379 6.58 13.32 -26.24
C TYR A 379 5.18 13.86 -26.50
N TRP A 380 5.03 15.19 -26.57
CA TRP A 380 3.82 15.84 -27.08
C TRP A 380 4.18 17.03 -27.96
N GLU A 381 3.99 16.89 -29.27
CA GLU A 381 4.32 17.94 -30.22
C GLU A 381 3.24 18.15 -31.29
N LYS A 382 3.11 19.41 -31.74
CA LYS A 382 2.22 19.80 -32.84
C LYS A 382 2.96 19.69 -34.17
N HIS A 383 2.49 18.81 -35.05
CA HIS A 383 3.00 18.65 -36.40
C HIS A 383 2.05 19.20 -37.46
N LYS A 384 2.45 19.07 -38.74
CA LYS A 384 1.75 19.68 -39.87
C LYS A 384 0.28 19.33 -39.97
N ASN A 385 -0.15 18.11 -39.63
CA ASN A 385 -1.54 17.67 -39.75
C ASN A 385 -2.14 17.15 -38.44
N VAL A 386 -1.31 16.83 -37.45
CA VAL A 386 -1.71 16.18 -36.20
C VAL A 386 -0.87 16.70 -35.03
N ASN A 387 -1.40 16.60 -33.82
CA ASN A 387 -0.64 16.62 -32.58
C ASN A 387 -0.36 15.15 -32.21
N VAL A 388 0.87 14.82 -31.82
CA VAL A 388 1.29 13.45 -31.53
C VAL A 388 1.73 13.36 -30.08
N CYS A 389 1.20 12.36 -29.38
CA CYS A 389 1.63 11.93 -28.05
C CYS A 389 2.35 10.59 -28.17
N VAL A 390 3.52 10.44 -27.56
CA VAL A 390 4.22 9.14 -27.44
C VAL A 390 4.78 9.00 -26.03
N HIS A 391 4.60 7.83 -25.41
CA HIS A 391 5.31 7.41 -24.19
C HIS A 391 5.40 5.89 -24.16
N SER A 392 6.27 5.30 -23.34
CA SER A 392 6.33 3.85 -23.18
C SER A 392 5.00 3.29 -22.69
N GLU A 393 4.66 2.06 -23.08
CA GLU A 393 3.54 1.35 -22.44
C GLU A 393 3.83 1.12 -20.95
#